data_AF-R9A8S7-F1
#
_entry.id   AF-R9A8S7-F1
#
_cell.length_a   1.000
_cell.length_b   1.000
_cell.length_c   1.000
_cell.angle_alpha   90.00
_cell.angle_beta   90.00
_cell.angle_gamma   90.00
#
_symmetry.space_group_name_H-M   'P 1'
#
loop_
_entity.id
_entity.type
_entity.pdbx_description
1 polymer ?
#
loop_
_entity_poly.entity_id
_entity_poly.type
_entity_poly.pdbx_seq_one_letter_code
_entity_poly.pdbx_strand_id
1 'polypeptide(L)'
;MVIIWTTIADGDVNYCGYLMVINSLLQIVLFSPYSLLFVNILGGNSSGPDIEIDYEETATSVAIYLGIPLAAGLLTRFALLKFASPKFRGWFYDVASKIGLIGLLYTIIVLFAAQGTNITQNIGKVFRTVVPLILYFVLVWTLTFAGFWRLNYSRRFSSFAGGYERAVTQAFTAGSNNFELAIAVATASFGPDSPETVAATLGPLIEVPVLLLLSYVALYLRPKLFKEEESKVRLEQA
;
A
#
# COMPACT_ATOMS: atom_id res chain seq x y z
N MET A 1 -1.12 5.17 -2.15
CA MET A 1 -0.92 5.84 -0.83
C MET A 1 0.52 5.77 -0.33
N VAL A 2 1.20 4.62 -0.43
CA VAL A 2 2.55 4.39 0.12
C VAL A 2 3.60 5.49 -0.12
N ILE A 3 3.65 6.10 -1.31
CA ILE A 3 4.60 7.20 -1.62
C ILE A 3 4.46 8.37 -0.64
N ILE A 4 3.25 8.68 -0.18
CA ILE A 4 3.00 9.80 0.72
C ILE A 4 3.65 9.52 2.08
N TRP A 5 3.46 8.33 2.63
CA TRP A 5 4.06 7.93 3.91
C TRP A 5 5.58 7.86 3.83
N THR A 6 6.11 7.31 2.73
CA THR A 6 7.54 7.30 2.45
C THR A 6 8.11 8.72 2.38
N THR A 7 7.43 9.64 1.72
CA THR A 7 7.85 11.05 1.63
C THR A 7 7.83 11.72 3.00
N ILE A 8 6.79 11.50 3.81
CA ILE A 8 6.71 12.05 5.16
C ILE A 8 7.83 11.50 6.05
N ALA A 9 8.19 10.23 5.89
CA ALA A 9 9.19 9.56 6.71
C ALA A 9 10.65 9.77 6.23
N ASP A 10 10.89 10.67 5.26
CA ASP A 10 12.19 10.88 4.59
C ASP A 10 12.78 9.57 4.02
N GLY A 11 11.95 8.78 3.33
CA GLY A 11 12.38 7.58 2.62
C GLY A 11 12.76 7.82 1.16
N ASP A 12 13.37 6.80 0.53
CA ASP A 12 13.70 6.83 -0.90
C ASP A 12 12.42 6.65 -1.76
N VAL A 13 11.93 7.77 -2.29
CA VAL A 13 10.72 7.83 -3.15
C VAL A 13 10.94 7.17 -4.51
N ASN A 14 12.15 7.24 -5.07
CA ASN A 14 12.45 6.59 -6.36
C ASN A 14 12.41 5.07 -6.19
N TYR A 15 13.02 4.58 -5.12
CA TYR A 15 12.96 3.17 -4.75
C TYR A 15 11.54 2.68 -4.49
N CYS A 16 10.73 3.50 -3.80
CA CYS A 16 9.32 3.23 -3.58
C CYS A 16 8.58 3.06 -4.92
N GLY A 17 8.84 3.94 -5.90
CA GLY A 17 8.26 3.86 -7.23
C GLY A 17 8.57 2.54 -7.95
N TYR A 18 9.82 2.05 -7.88
CA TYR A 18 10.17 0.75 -8.46
C TYR A 18 9.44 -0.41 -7.79
N LEU A 19 9.39 -0.41 -6.46
CA LEU A 19 8.69 -1.45 -5.71
C LEU A 19 7.20 -1.48 -6.01
N MET A 20 6.56 -0.30 -6.15
CA MET A 20 5.15 -0.23 -6.52
C MET A 20 4.86 -0.86 -7.87
N VAL A 21 5.70 -0.64 -8.88
CA VAL A 21 5.52 -1.26 -10.21
C VAL A 21 5.62 -2.78 -10.10
N ILE A 22 6.64 -3.29 -9.40
CA ILE A 22 6.82 -4.73 -9.20
C ILE A 22 5.63 -5.31 -8.43
N ASN A 23 5.21 -4.66 -7.35
CA ASN A 23 4.06 -5.06 -6.55
C ASN A 23 2.79 -5.16 -7.39
N SER A 24 2.49 -4.16 -8.23
CA SER A 24 1.33 -4.18 -9.12
C SER A 24 1.38 -5.33 -10.14
N LEU A 25 2.55 -5.59 -10.74
CA LEU A 25 2.72 -6.72 -11.66
C LEU A 25 2.52 -8.07 -10.96
N LEU A 26 3.07 -8.22 -9.76
CA LEU A 26 2.88 -9.41 -8.94
C LEU A 26 1.42 -9.57 -8.52
N GLN A 27 0.72 -8.49 -8.17
CA GLN A 27 -0.71 -8.53 -7.84
C GLN A 27 -1.55 -9.01 -9.02
N ILE A 28 -1.29 -8.54 -10.24
CA ILE A 28 -2.04 -9.00 -11.43
C ILE A 28 -1.96 -10.53 -11.59
N VAL A 29 -0.82 -11.14 -11.26
CA VAL A 29 -0.60 -12.58 -11.44
C VAL A 29 -0.98 -13.40 -10.20
N LEU A 30 -0.66 -12.91 -9.01
CA LEU A 30 -0.71 -13.66 -7.76
C LEU A 30 -1.97 -13.38 -6.93
N PHE A 31 -2.70 -12.29 -7.19
CA PHE A 31 -3.86 -11.95 -6.37
C PHE A 31 -4.94 -13.03 -6.43
N SER A 32 -5.34 -13.50 -7.62
CA SER A 32 -6.37 -14.54 -7.75
C SER A 32 -5.93 -15.91 -7.20
N PRO A 33 -4.70 -16.40 -7.45
CA PRO A 33 -4.20 -17.60 -6.77
C PRO A 33 -4.19 -17.47 -5.24
N TYR A 34 -3.78 -16.31 -4.71
CA TYR A 34 -3.77 -16.10 -3.27
C TYR A 34 -5.17 -15.98 -2.68
N SER A 35 -6.14 -15.36 -3.37
CA SER A 35 -7.51 -15.27 -2.88
C SER A 35 -8.13 -16.67 -2.71
N LEU A 36 -7.95 -17.57 -3.68
CA LEU A 36 -8.37 -18.97 -3.57
C LEU A 36 -7.69 -19.69 -2.41
N LEU A 37 -6.38 -19.51 -2.24
CA LEU A 37 -5.63 -20.15 -1.17
C LEU A 37 -6.13 -19.71 0.22
N PHE A 38 -6.30 -18.40 0.43
CA PHE A 38 -6.69 -17.87 1.72
C PHE A 38 -8.18 -18.05 2.03
N VAL A 39 -9.05 -17.89 1.04
CA VAL A 39 -10.50 -17.96 1.23
C VAL A 39 -11.01 -19.39 1.09
N ASN A 40 -10.80 -20.04 -0.06
CA ASN A 40 -11.40 -21.35 -0.31
C ASN A 40 -10.67 -22.47 0.47
N ILE A 41 -9.33 -22.47 0.48
CA ILE A 41 -8.56 -23.57 1.11
C ILE A 41 -8.40 -23.37 2.62
N LEU A 42 -7.89 -22.21 3.03
CA LEU A 42 -7.61 -21.93 4.45
C LEU A 42 -8.85 -21.46 5.21
N GLY A 43 -9.75 -20.71 4.56
CA GLY A 43 -10.98 -20.19 5.16
C GLY A 43 -12.17 -21.17 5.09
N GLY A 44 -12.33 -21.89 3.97
CA GLY A 44 -13.50 -22.70 3.64
C GLY A 44 -13.79 -23.90 4.55
N ASN A 45 -12.90 -24.25 5.48
CA ASN A 45 -13.10 -25.36 6.42
C ASN A 45 -13.75 -24.94 7.76
N SER A 46 -14.25 -23.71 7.88
CA SER A 46 -14.58 -23.07 9.16
C SER A 46 -16.10 -22.90 9.41
N SER A 47 -16.88 -23.97 9.53
CA SER A 47 -18.24 -24.02 10.15
C SER A 47 -19.28 -22.90 9.85
N GLY A 48 -19.06 -22.05 8.86
CA GLY A 48 -19.88 -20.90 8.46
C GLY A 48 -20.43 -21.08 7.04
N PRO A 49 -21.21 -20.13 6.51
CA PRO A 49 -21.68 -20.20 5.13
C PRO A 49 -20.48 -20.36 4.18
N ASP A 50 -20.64 -21.17 3.13
CA ASP A 50 -19.59 -21.44 2.14
C ASP A 50 -19.21 -20.12 1.43
N ILE A 51 -18.20 -19.43 1.95
CA ILE A 51 -17.58 -18.27 1.29
C ILE A 51 -16.64 -18.85 0.25
N GLU A 52 -17.10 -18.88 -0.99
CA GLU A 52 -16.31 -19.34 -2.13
C GLU A 52 -16.04 -18.17 -3.07
N ILE A 53 -14.77 -18.03 -3.47
CA ILE A 53 -14.35 -17.08 -4.50
C ILE A 53 -14.10 -17.83 -5.79
N ASP A 54 -14.64 -17.29 -6.89
CA ASP A 54 -14.31 -17.73 -8.24
C ASP A 54 -13.00 -17.09 -8.74
N TYR A 55 -12.18 -17.91 -9.38
CA TYR A 55 -10.91 -17.48 -9.96
C TYR A 55 -11.11 -16.51 -11.11
N GLU A 56 -12.04 -16.81 -12.02
CA GLU A 56 -12.25 -16.05 -13.25
C GLU A 56 -12.79 -14.66 -12.94
N GLU A 57 -13.75 -14.58 -12.02
CA GLU A 57 -14.29 -13.32 -11.54
C GLU A 57 -13.23 -12.46 -10.84
N THR A 58 -12.42 -13.06 -9.96
CA THR A 58 -11.33 -12.34 -9.28
C THR A 58 -10.28 -11.86 -10.26
N ALA A 59 -9.83 -12.73 -11.18
CA ALA A 59 -8.82 -12.38 -12.18
C ALA A 59 -9.30 -11.29 -13.13
N THR A 60 -10.55 -11.38 -13.58
CA THR A 60 -11.20 -10.34 -14.40
C THR A 60 -11.26 -9.02 -13.65
N SER A 61 -11.67 -9.04 -12.38
CA SER A 61 -11.71 -7.84 -11.55
C SER A 61 -10.33 -7.21 -11.39
N VAL A 62 -9.30 -8.01 -11.07
CA VAL A 62 -7.91 -7.51 -10.95
C VAL A 62 -7.40 -6.95 -12.28
N ALA A 63 -7.69 -7.62 -13.40
CA ALA A 63 -7.30 -7.15 -14.73
C ALA A 63 -7.97 -5.80 -15.07
N ILE A 64 -9.25 -5.61 -14.72
CA ILE A 64 -9.98 -4.37 -14.99
C ILE A 64 -9.49 -3.23 -14.06
N TYR A 65 -9.41 -3.48 -12.76
CA TYR A 65 -9.14 -2.42 -11.78
C TYR A 65 -7.66 -2.07 -11.64
N LEU A 66 -6.75 -3.00 -11.95
CA LEU A 66 -5.30 -2.78 -11.86
C LEU A 66 -4.61 -2.90 -13.22
N GLY A 67 -4.94 -3.93 -14.00
CA GLY A 67 -4.29 -4.22 -15.29
C GLY A 67 -4.50 -3.13 -16.34
N ILE A 68 -5.75 -2.75 -16.62
CA ILE A 68 -6.09 -1.71 -17.60
C ILE A 68 -5.46 -0.36 -17.23
N PRO A 69 -5.60 0.16 -16.00
CA PRO A 69 -4.95 1.42 -15.61
C PRO A 69 -3.43 1.38 -15.70
N LEU A 70 -2.79 0.26 -15.34
CA LEU A 70 -1.34 0.10 -15.46
C LEU A 70 -0.90 0.14 -16.93
N ALA A 71 -1.60 -0.58 -17.80
CA ALA A 71 -1.34 -0.58 -19.25
C ALA A 71 -1.54 0.82 -19.85
N ALA A 72 -2.64 1.50 -19.50
CA ALA A 72 -2.91 2.86 -19.93
C ALA A 72 -1.83 3.84 -19.44
N GLY A 73 -1.35 3.71 -18.20
CA GLY A 73 -0.26 4.51 -17.66
C GLY A 73 1.06 4.30 -18.40
N LEU A 74 1.40 3.05 -18.72
CA LEU A 74 2.58 2.70 -19.51
C LEU A 74 2.50 3.27 -20.93
N LEU A 75 1.37 3.06 -21.62
CA LEU A 75 1.14 3.61 -22.97
C LEU A 75 1.24 5.14 -22.96
N THR A 76 0.64 5.80 -21.97
CA THR A 76 0.74 7.25 -21.80
C THR A 76 2.18 7.69 -21.60
N ARG A 77 2.97 6.98 -20.76
CA ARG A 77 4.39 7.26 -20.55
C ARG A 77 5.19 7.16 -21.84
N PHE A 78 5.02 6.09 -22.61
CA PHE A 78 5.72 5.91 -23.89
C PHE A 78 5.32 6.96 -24.92
N ALA A 79 4.03 7.28 -25.01
CA ALA A 79 3.54 8.34 -25.89
C ALA A 79 4.16 9.70 -25.53
N LEU A 80 4.21 10.06 -24.24
CA LEU A 80 4.84 11.30 -23.78
C LEU A 80 6.34 11.34 -24.07
N LEU A 81 7.06 10.23 -23.87
CA LEU A 81 8.49 10.18 -24.17
C LEU A 81 8.79 10.31 -25.66
N LYS A 82 7.91 9.79 -26.53
CA LYS A 82 8.10 9.78 -27.97
C LYS A 82 7.63 11.07 -28.65
N PHE A 83 6.51 11.64 -28.21
CA PHE A 83 5.82 12.70 -28.93
C PHE A 83 5.80 14.06 -28.22
N ALA A 84 6.10 14.12 -26.91
CA ALA A 84 5.98 15.37 -26.15
C ALA A 84 7.32 16.06 -25.87
N SER A 85 7.31 17.39 -25.95
CA SER A 85 8.46 18.21 -25.58
C SER A 85 8.80 18.09 -24.08
N PRO A 86 10.06 18.31 -23.66
CA PRO A 86 10.44 18.30 -22.24
C PRO A 86 9.55 19.22 -21.37
N LYS A 87 9.19 20.40 -21.90
CA LYS A 87 8.33 21.38 -21.20
C LYS A 87 6.91 20.84 -20.98
N PHE A 88 6.33 20.18 -21.99
CA PHE A 88 5.02 19.56 -21.87
C PHE A 88 5.04 18.37 -20.90
N ARG A 89 6.10 17.56 -20.92
CA ARG A 89 6.27 16.45 -19.96
C ARG A 89 6.29 16.94 -18.52
N GLY A 90 7.06 17.99 -18.22
CA GLY A 90 7.11 18.58 -16.88
C GLY A 90 5.74 19.08 -16.40
N TRP A 91 5.01 19.81 -17.27
CA TRP A 91 3.65 20.25 -16.96
C TRP A 91 2.68 19.08 -16.73
N PHE A 92 2.74 18.05 -17.58
CA PHE A 92 1.89 16.87 -17.44
C PHE A 92 2.14 16.14 -16.11
N TYR A 93 3.41 15.97 -15.71
CA TYR A 93 3.73 15.31 -14.44
C TYR A 93 3.22 16.08 -13.22
N ASP A 94 3.32 17.41 -13.21
CA ASP A 94 2.80 18.25 -12.13
C ASP A 94 1.26 18.16 -12.03
N VAL A 95 0.57 18.23 -13.17
CA VAL A 95 -0.90 18.09 -13.22
C VAL A 95 -1.33 16.69 -12.80
N ALA A 96 -0.69 15.65 -13.32
CA ALA A 96 -1.02 14.26 -12.99
C ALA A 96 -0.83 13.96 -11.49
N SER A 97 0.22 14.51 -10.88
CA SER A 97 0.46 14.39 -9.43
C SER A 97 -0.67 15.02 -8.61
N LYS A 98 -1.08 16.24 -8.97
CA LYS A 98 -2.18 16.96 -8.31
C LYS A 98 -3.53 16.25 -8.48
N ILE A 99 -3.85 15.81 -9.70
CA ILE A 99 -5.08 15.06 -9.98
C ILE A 99 -5.09 13.73 -9.21
N GLY A 100 -3.95 13.03 -9.14
CA GLY A 100 -3.83 11.79 -8.37
C GLY A 100 -4.12 12.00 -6.88
N LEU A 101 -3.60 13.08 -6.29
CA LEU A 101 -3.88 13.43 -4.89
C LEU A 101 -5.35 13.80 -4.68
N ILE A 102 -5.94 14.60 -5.57
CA ILE A 102 -7.37 14.96 -5.50
C ILE A 102 -8.24 13.72 -5.65
N GLY A 103 -7.94 12.84 -6.60
CA GLY A 103 -8.65 11.58 -6.81
C GLY A 103 -8.58 10.68 -5.59
N LEU A 104 -7.41 10.59 -4.96
CA LEU A 104 -7.23 9.85 -3.70
C LEU A 104 -8.11 10.41 -2.59
N LEU A 105 -8.07 11.72 -2.36
CA LEU A 105 -8.88 12.38 -1.33
C LEU A 105 -10.37 12.24 -1.61
N TYR A 106 -10.77 12.35 -2.87
CA TYR A 106 -12.14 12.14 -3.31
C TYR A 106 -12.61 10.71 -2.99
N THR A 107 -11.83 9.69 -3.35
CA THR A 107 -12.14 8.29 -3.03
C THR A 107 -12.27 8.08 -1.53
N ILE A 108 -11.35 8.62 -0.72
CA ILE A 108 -11.44 8.56 0.75
C ILE A 108 -12.75 9.19 1.23
N ILE A 109 -13.07 10.41 0.80
CA ILE A 109 -14.29 11.10 1.22
C ILE A 109 -15.55 10.29 0.86
N VAL A 110 -15.61 9.76 -0.37
CA VAL A 110 -16.76 8.99 -0.85
C VAL A 110 -16.92 7.68 -0.08
N LEU A 111 -15.84 6.93 0.13
CA LEU A 111 -15.88 5.67 0.89
C LEU A 111 -16.35 5.90 2.34
N PHE A 112 -15.86 6.97 2.97
CA PHE A 112 -16.27 7.35 4.33
C PHE A 112 -17.73 7.82 4.38
N ALA A 113 -18.17 8.62 3.40
CA ALA A 113 -19.55 9.08 3.33
C ALA A 113 -20.53 7.91 3.11
N ALA A 114 -20.17 6.96 2.25
CA ALA A 114 -21.00 5.79 1.97
C ALA A 114 -21.10 4.84 3.17
N GLN A 115 -20.01 4.62 3.90
CA GLN A 115 -19.99 3.64 5.01
C GLN A 115 -20.18 4.24 6.41
N GLY A 116 -20.24 5.57 6.56
CA GLY A 116 -20.31 6.24 7.87
C GLY A 116 -21.48 5.79 8.75
N THR A 117 -22.67 5.59 8.17
CA THR A 117 -23.85 5.08 8.89
C THR A 117 -23.67 3.63 9.34
N ASN A 118 -23.08 2.79 8.50
CA ASN A 118 -22.85 1.38 8.84
C ASN A 118 -21.80 1.23 9.95
N ILE A 119 -20.75 2.06 9.91
CA ILE A 119 -19.70 2.14 10.95
C ILE A 119 -20.29 2.54 12.31
N THR A 120 -21.13 3.58 12.34
CA THR A 120 -21.72 4.10 13.58
C THR A 120 -22.72 3.14 14.20
N GLN A 121 -23.50 2.42 13.38
CA GLN A 121 -24.48 1.43 13.86
C GLN A 121 -23.83 0.12 14.32
N ASN A 122 -22.67 -0.26 13.78
CA ASN A 122 -22.01 -1.54 14.05
C ASN A 122 -20.65 -1.40 14.75
N ILE A 123 -20.48 -0.39 15.61
CA ILE A 123 -19.19 -0.04 16.22
C ILE A 123 -18.49 -1.22 16.90
N GLY A 124 -19.23 -2.11 17.58
CA GLY A 124 -18.68 -3.30 18.23
C GLY A 124 -18.09 -4.32 17.25
N LYS A 125 -18.73 -4.52 16.09
CA LYS A 125 -18.22 -5.42 15.04
C LYS A 125 -17.01 -4.79 14.34
N VAL A 126 -17.05 -3.48 14.11
CA VAL A 126 -15.92 -2.72 13.56
C VAL A 126 -14.70 -2.89 14.45
N PHE A 127 -14.81 -2.70 15.76
CA PHE A 127 -13.68 -2.87 16.70
C PHE A 127 -13.03 -4.26 16.62
N ARG A 128 -13.83 -5.33 16.45
CA ARG A 128 -13.31 -6.70 16.30
C ARG A 128 -12.45 -6.86 15.04
N THR A 129 -12.76 -6.13 13.98
CA THR A 129 -11.98 -6.12 12.72
C THR A 129 -10.78 -5.17 12.79
N VAL A 130 -10.91 -4.05 13.49
CA VAL A 130 -9.86 -3.02 13.61
C VAL A 130 -8.64 -3.54 14.36
N VAL A 131 -8.82 -4.24 15.48
CA VAL A 131 -7.69 -4.67 16.33
C VAL A 131 -6.71 -5.60 15.57
N PRO A 132 -7.16 -6.67 14.89
CA PRO A 132 -6.27 -7.51 14.08
C PRO A 132 -5.58 -6.71 12.97
N LEU A 133 -6.27 -5.74 12.36
CA LEU A 133 -5.73 -4.96 11.25
C LEU A 133 -4.65 -3.98 11.71
N ILE A 134 -4.84 -3.29 12.84
CA ILE A 134 -3.80 -2.46 13.46
C ILE A 134 -2.59 -3.32 13.82
N LEU A 135 -2.82 -4.48 14.44
CA LEU A 135 -1.75 -5.39 14.82
C LEU A 135 -0.98 -5.90 13.60
N TYR A 136 -1.68 -6.26 12.52
CA TYR A 136 -1.08 -6.59 11.23
C TYR A 136 -0.16 -5.47 10.74
N PHE A 137 -0.66 -4.24 10.65
CA PHE A 137 0.13 -3.10 10.16
C PHE A 137 1.36 -2.81 11.00
N VAL A 138 1.17 -2.73 12.32
CA VAL A 138 2.27 -2.46 13.26
C VAL A 138 3.31 -3.57 13.22
N LEU A 139 2.90 -4.84 13.21
CA LEU A 139 3.82 -5.97 13.18
C LEU A 139 4.58 -6.04 11.86
N VAL A 140 3.90 -6.03 10.72
CA VAL A 140 4.55 -6.16 9.41
C VAL A 140 5.52 -5.00 9.18
N TRP A 141 5.10 -3.77 9.50
CA TRP A 141 5.95 -2.59 9.40
C TRP A 141 7.15 -2.70 10.33
N THR A 142 6.94 -2.99 11.62
CA THR A 142 8.01 -3.04 12.62
C THR A 142 9.01 -4.16 12.35
N LEU A 143 8.54 -5.35 11.97
CA LEU A 143 9.39 -6.49 11.63
C LEU A 143 10.23 -6.20 10.39
N THR A 144 9.64 -5.59 9.37
CA THR A 144 10.37 -5.21 8.15
C THR A 144 11.40 -4.12 8.46
N PHE A 145 11.00 -3.07 9.17
CA PHE A 145 11.89 -1.97 9.53
C PHE A 145 13.07 -2.45 10.40
N ALA A 146 12.77 -3.23 11.45
CA ALA A 146 13.80 -3.79 12.33
C ALA A 146 14.69 -4.80 11.61
N GLY A 147 14.13 -5.59 10.69
CA GLY A 147 14.88 -6.51 9.83
C GLY A 147 15.90 -5.78 8.96
N PHE A 148 15.47 -4.75 8.24
CA PHE A 148 16.36 -3.93 7.40
C PHE A 148 17.35 -3.10 8.21
N TRP A 149 16.96 -2.58 9.38
CA TRP A 149 17.89 -1.94 10.31
C TRP A 149 18.99 -2.90 10.76
N ARG A 150 18.65 -4.14 11.14
CA ARG A 150 19.63 -5.16 11.53
C ARG A 150 20.54 -5.56 10.38
N LEU A 151 20.01 -5.63 9.16
CA LEU A 151 20.81 -5.89 7.95
C LEU A 151 21.77 -4.75 7.63
N ASN A 152 21.36 -3.49 7.84
CA ASN A 152 22.23 -2.31 7.70
C ASN A 152 23.41 -2.35 8.70
N TYR A 153 23.16 -2.80 9.93
CA TYR A 153 24.21 -2.94 10.95
C TYR A 153 25.18 -4.10 10.67
N SER A 154 24.78 -5.08 9.85
CA SER A 154 25.63 -6.20 9.48
C SER A 154 26.62 -5.79 8.38
N ARG A 155 27.92 -5.75 8.71
CA ARG A 155 29.00 -5.37 7.76
C ARG A 155 29.01 -6.17 6.45
N ARG A 156 28.41 -7.37 6.43
CA ARG A 156 28.35 -8.26 5.26
C ARG A 156 27.27 -7.86 4.25
N PHE A 157 26.20 -7.19 4.70
CA PHE A 157 25.04 -6.83 3.88
C PHE A 157 24.73 -5.32 3.86
N SER A 158 25.55 -4.50 4.53
CA SER A 158 25.42 -3.05 4.57
C SER A 158 25.32 -2.41 3.17
N SER A 159 26.05 -2.92 2.17
CA SER A 159 25.95 -2.43 0.78
C SER A 159 24.58 -2.71 0.12
N PHE A 160 23.84 -3.72 0.58
CA PHE A 160 22.53 -4.08 0.04
C PHE A 160 21.39 -3.37 0.78
N ALA A 161 21.54 -3.16 2.09
CA ALA A 161 20.49 -2.63 2.94
C ALA A 161 20.22 -1.12 2.73
N GLY A 162 21.18 -0.37 2.18
CA GLY A 162 20.99 0.96 1.61
C GLY A 162 20.43 2.02 2.56
N GLY A 163 20.75 1.91 3.84
CA GLY A 163 20.52 2.93 4.85
C GLY A 163 19.09 3.05 5.37
N TYR A 164 18.86 4.09 6.17
CA TYR A 164 17.53 4.43 6.72
C TYR A 164 16.49 4.59 5.61
N GLU A 165 16.83 5.32 4.54
CA GLU A 165 15.90 5.72 3.47
C GLU A 165 15.29 4.50 2.76
N ARG A 166 16.09 3.45 2.51
CA ARG A 166 15.56 2.20 1.94
C ARG A 166 14.86 1.32 2.95
N ALA A 167 15.35 1.27 4.19
CA ALA A 167 14.71 0.50 5.26
C ALA A 167 13.28 1.00 5.53
N VAL A 168 13.09 2.32 5.59
CA VAL A 168 11.79 2.93 5.81
C VAL A 168 10.87 2.76 4.59
N THR A 169 11.40 2.94 3.37
CA THR A 169 10.64 2.68 2.14
C THR A 169 10.15 1.24 2.05
N GLN A 170 10.98 0.27 2.44
CA GLN A 170 10.59 -1.14 2.46
C GLN A 170 9.55 -1.43 3.53
N ALA A 171 9.72 -0.88 4.73
CA ALA A 171 8.74 -1.05 5.80
C ALA A 171 7.35 -0.53 5.40
N PHE A 172 7.28 0.64 4.75
CA PHE A 172 6.01 1.18 4.26
C PHE A 172 5.44 0.41 3.07
N THR A 173 6.30 -0.13 2.19
CA THR A 173 5.85 -0.96 1.07
C THR A 173 5.31 -2.30 1.55
N ALA A 174 5.98 -2.93 2.51
CA ALA A 174 5.55 -4.21 3.08
C ALA A 174 4.29 -4.07 3.95
N GLY A 175 4.18 -2.97 4.70
CA GLY A 175 3.08 -2.72 5.61
C GLY A 175 1.88 -2.00 5.00
N SER A 176 1.88 -1.65 3.71
CA SER A 176 0.75 -0.95 3.06
C SER A 176 0.00 -1.89 2.10
N ASN A 177 -1.32 -1.75 2.09
CA ASN A 177 -2.22 -2.60 1.30
C ASN A 177 -2.81 -1.82 0.12
N ASN A 178 -3.32 -2.57 -0.87
CA ASN A 178 -4.08 -2.01 -1.99
C ASN A 178 -5.58 -2.20 -1.73
N PHE A 179 -6.15 -1.34 -0.90
CA PHE A 179 -7.56 -1.46 -0.51
C PHE A 179 -8.52 -1.16 -1.64
N GLU A 180 -8.16 -0.29 -2.58
CA GLU A 180 -8.97 0.02 -3.75
C GLU A 180 -9.23 -1.25 -4.56
N LEU A 181 -8.18 -2.06 -4.77
CA LEU A 181 -8.32 -3.37 -5.42
C LEU A 181 -9.12 -4.35 -4.56
N ALA A 182 -8.87 -4.41 -3.25
CA ALA A 182 -9.57 -5.33 -2.35
C ALA A 182 -11.08 -5.05 -2.29
N ILE A 183 -11.48 -3.78 -2.20
CA ILE A 183 -12.89 -3.35 -2.23
C ILE A 183 -13.52 -3.72 -3.56
N ALA A 184 -12.81 -3.47 -4.67
CA ALA A 184 -13.32 -3.78 -6.00
C ALA A 184 -13.59 -5.28 -6.19
N VAL A 185 -12.64 -6.14 -5.79
CA VAL A 185 -12.82 -7.60 -5.88
C VAL A 185 -13.90 -8.08 -4.92
N ALA A 186 -13.91 -7.61 -3.67
CA ALA A 186 -14.93 -8.02 -2.70
C ALA A 186 -16.34 -7.62 -3.16
N THR A 187 -16.48 -6.42 -3.73
CA THR A 187 -17.75 -5.94 -4.29
C THR A 187 -18.18 -6.76 -5.50
N ALA A 188 -17.24 -7.17 -6.36
CA ALA A 188 -17.54 -8.02 -7.51
C ALA A 188 -18.02 -9.40 -7.05
N SER A 189 -17.25 -10.09 -6.21
CA SER A 189 -17.53 -11.49 -5.86
C SER A 189 -18.61 -11.70 -4.81
N PHE A 190 -18.77 -10.77 -3.85
CA PHE A 190 -19.72 -10.93 -2.75
C PHE A 190 -20.87 -9.93 -2.81
N GLY A 191 -20.78 -8.91 -3.67
CA GLY A 191 -21.74 -7.82 -3.74
C GLY A 191 -21.42 -6.65 -2.79
N PRO A 192 -22.04 -5.48 -3.01
CA PRO A 192 -21.71 -4.24 -2.31
C PRO A 192 -22.11 -4.23 -0.83
N ASP A 193 -23.20 -4.92 -0.48
CA ASP A 193 -23.76 -4.94 0.88
C ASP A 193 -23.25 -6.12 1.74
N SER A 194 -22.33 -6.91 1.20
CA SER A 194 -21.79 -8.08 1.90
C SER A 194 -20.90 -7.70 3.09
N PRO A 195 -20.85 -8.52 4.15
CA PRO A 195 -19.92 -8.33 5.26
C PRO A 195 -18.45 -8.21 4.81
N GLU A 196 -18.07 -8.90 3.75
CA GLU A 196 -16.73 -8.93 3.17
C GLU A 196 -16.38 -7.58 2.54
N THR A 197 -17.28 -7.01 1.73
CA THR A 197 -17.10 -5.68 1.13
C THR A 197 -17.07 -4.58 2.19
N VAL A 198 -17.93 -4.70 3.21
CA VAL A 198 -17.92 -3.78 4.36
C VAL A 198 -16.58 -3.87 5.08
N ALA A 199 -16.07 -5.07 5.36
CA ALA A 199 -14.78 -5.25 6.00
C ALA A 199 -13.61 -4.70 5.16
N ALA A 200 -13.62 -4.91 3.84
CA ALA A 200 -12.62 -4.34 2.93
C ALA A 200 -12.64 -2.80 2.95
N THR A 201 -13.83 -2.19 3.06
CA THR A 201 -13.97 -0.73 3.09
C THR A 201 -13.53 -0.10 4.42
N LEU A 202 -13.52 -0.88 5.52
CA LEU A 202 -12.94 -0.42 6.80
C LEU A 202 -11.41 -0.32 6.74
N GLY A 203 -10.78 -0.98 5.77
CA GLY A 203 -9.33 -1.01 5.60
C GLY A 203 -8.67 0.38 5.55
N PRO A 204 -9.04 1.25 4.59
CA PRO A 204 -8.49 2.60 4.48
C PRO A 204 -8.70 3.47 5.73
N LEU A 205 -9.83 3.29 6.43
CA LEU A 205 -10.14 4.03 7.66
C LEU A 205 -9.09 3.78 8.75
N ILE A 206 -8.50 2.59 8.78
CA ILE A 206 -7.49 2.20 9.76
C ILE A 206 -6.08 2.38 9.22
N GLU A 207 -5.83 2.04 7.95
CA GLU A 207 -4.50 2.14 7.36
C GLU A 207 -3.97 3.58 7.39
N VAL A 208 -4.77 4.53 6.92
CA VAL A 208 -4.34 5.94 6.78
C VAL A 208 -3.83 6.51 8.12
N PRO A 209 -4.58 6.45 9.24
CA PRO A 209 -4.07 6.96 10.51
C PRO A 209 -2.91 6.13 11.06
N VAL A 210 -2.92 4.80 10.92
CA VAL A 210 -1.85 3.94 11.44
C VAL A 210 -0.54 4.21 10.70
N LEU A 211 -0.54 4.25 9.37
CA LEU A 211 0.66 4.51 8.58
C LEU A 211 1.18 5.95 8.77
N LEU A 212 0.29 6.92 8.96
CA LEU A 212 0.69 8.28 9.35
C LEU A 212 1.37 8.30 10.72
N LEU A 213 0.84 7.58 11.71
CA LEU A 213 1.51 7.47 13.02
C LEU A 213 2.87 6.79 12.90
N LEU A 214 2.96 5.71 12.10
CA LEU A 214 4.21 4.99 11.88
C LEU A 214 5.26 5.84 11.13
N SER A 215 4.87 6.79 10.27
CA SER A 215 5.83 7.70 9.63
C SER A 215 6.50 8.63 10.64
N TYR A 216 5.73 9.17 11.59
CA TYR A 216 6.31 9.92 12.71
C TYR A 216 7.17 9.04 13.64
N VAL A 217 6.78 7.78 13.87
CA VAL A 217 7.61 6.83 14.62
C VAL A 217 8.93 6.57 13.89
N ALA A 218 8.92 6.42 12.57
CA ALA A 218 10.13 6.24 11.77
C ALA A 218 11.10 7.42 11.94
N LEU A 219 10.59 8.64 11.80
CA LEU A 219 11.35 9.87 12.00
C LEU A 219 11.95 9.97 13.41
N TYR A 220 11.17 9.57 14.42
CA TYR A 220 11.65 9.55 15.81
C TYR A 220 12.76 8.51 16.04
N LEU A 221 12.69 7.37 15.36
CA LEU A 221 13.66 6.28 15.49
C LEU A 221 14.94 6.52 14.67
N ARG A 222 14.87 7.30 13.59
CA ARG A 222 16.01 7.63 12.70
C ARG A 222 17.28 8.03 13.46
N PRO A 223 17.30 9.10 14.29
CA PRO A 223 18.52 9.54 14.97
C PRO A 223 19.01 8.58 16.06
N LYS A 224 18.19 7.61 16.48
CA LYS A 224 18.57 6.63 17.51
C LYS A 224 19.21 5.39 16.90
N LEU A 225 18.68 4.95 15.76
CA LEU A 225 19.02 3.68 15.13
C LEU A 225 20.06 3.81 14.02
N PHE A 226 20.20 4.99 13.40
CA PHE A 226 21.09 5.23 12.26
C PHE A 226 22.14 6.34 12.51
N LYS A 227 22.62 6.47 13.76
CA LYS A 227 23.59 7.51 14.19
C LYS A 227 24.86 7.61 13.33
N GLU A 228 25.44 6.48 12.93
CA GLU A 228 26.67 6.45 12.14
C GLU A 228 26.47 7.04 10.74
N GLU A 229 25.27 6.91 10.18
CA GLU A 229 24.92 7.43 8.85
C GLU A 229 24.78 8.96 8.87
N GLU A 230 24.09 9.51 9.88
CA GLU A 230 23.99 10.96 10.10
C GLU A 230 25.35 11.63 10.27
N SER A 231 26.29 10.95 10.94
CA SER A 231 27.64 11.48 11.14
C SER A 231 28.43 11.60 9.83
N LYS A 232 28.26 10.65 8.90
CA LYS A 232 28.92 10.68 7.59
C LYS A 232 28.34 11.76 6.68
N VAL A 233 27.01 11.88 6.62
CA VAL A 233 26.33 12.91 5.82
C VAL A 233 26.71 14.32 6.28
N ARG A 234 26.79 14.56 7.59
CA ARG A 234 27.22 15.87 8.12
C ARG A 234 28.68 16.21 7.81
N LEU A 235 29.56 15.21 7.71
CA LEU A 235 30.97 15.41 7.37
C LEU A 235 31.18 15.64 5.87
N GLU A 236 30.35 15.08 5.00
CA GLU A 236 30.40 15.35 3.55
C GLU A 236 29.82 16.72 3.17
N GLN A 237 28.98 17.30 4.04
CA GLN A 237 28.33 18.61 3.83
C GLN A 237 29.07 19.79 4.51
N ALA A 238 30.15 19.53 5.25
CA ALA A 238 30.96 20.52 5.97
C ALA A 238 32.30 20.74 5.25
#